data_AF-A0A7C1T412-F1
#
_entry.id   AF-A0A7C1T412-F1
#
_cell.length_a   1.000
_cell.length_b   1.000
_cell.length_c   1.000
_cell.angle_alpha   90.00
_cell.angle_beta   90.00
_cell.angle_gamma   90.00
#
_symmetry.space_group_name_H-M   'P 1'
#
loop_
_entity.id
_entity.type
_entity.pdbx_description
1 polymer ?
#
loop_
_entity_poly.entity_id
_entity_poly.type
_entity_poly.pdbx_seq_one_letter_code
_entity_poly.pdbx_strand_id
1 'polypeptide(L)'
;MTTDVLDNANAHEHAHQDTSSTRVFGFWIYIMSDCILFAALFATYAVLGHNYAGGPTGKEIFELDGILLETFCLLFSSITYGFAMVAMNKGQRQLVIIWLAITVVLGASFVGLELNEFSHLIAEGHSWQKSAFLSSFF
;
A
#
# COMPACT_ATOMS: atom_id res chain seq x y z
N MET A 1 -47.47 7.64 23.04
CA MET A 1 -46.87 6.29 23.02
C MET A 1 -46.24 5.92 21.68
N THR A 2 -46.63 6.55 20.55
CA THR A 2 -45.99 6.35 19.22
C THR A 2 -44.85 7.32 18.90
N THR A 3 -44.77 8.47 19.58
CA THR A 3 -43.70 9.46 19.40
C THR A 3 -42.37 9.01 19.99
N ASP A 4 -42.35 8.34 21.15
CA ASP A 4 -41.12 7.82 21.78
C ASP A 4 -40.42 6.74 20.94
N VAL A 5 -41.18 5.97 20.16
CA VAL A 5 -40.65 4.92 19.28
C VAL A 5 -40.00 5.53 18.03
N LEU A 6 -40.57 6.61 17.50
CA LEU A 6 -39.98 7.36 16.39
C LEU A 6 -38.73 8.13 16.84
N ASP A 7 -38.75 8.72 18.03
CA ASP A 7 -37.59 9.44 18.58
C ASP A 7 -36.42 8.48 18.88
N ASN A 8 -36.72 7.29 19.42
CA ASN A 8 -35.72 6.25 19.66
C ASN A 8 -35.15 5.65 18.35
N ALA A 9 -36.00 5.44 17.34
CA ALA A 9 -35.54 4.97 16.03
C ALA A 9 -34.60 5.99 15.35
N ASN A 10 -34.96 7.28 15.38
CA ASN A 10 -34.11 8.36 14.84
C ASN A 10 -32.80 8.52 15.64
N ALA A 11 -32.85 8.43 16.98
CA ALA A 11 -31.65 8.51 17.82
C ALA A 11 -30.67 7.35 17.57
N HIS A 12 -31.19 6.14 17.30
CA HIS A 12 -30.37 4.97 16.99
C HIS A 12 -29.79 5.01 15.57
N GLU A 13 -30.51 5.58 14.58
CA GLU A 13 -29.97 5.83 13.23
C GLU A 13 -28.87 6.90 13.21
N HIS A 14 -29.05 8.01 13.96
CA HIS A 14 -28.03 9.06 14.06
C HIS A 14 -26.74 8.58 14.72
N ALA A 15 -26.83 7.79 15.80
CA ALA A 15 -25.65 7.23 16.48
C ALA A 15 -24.83 6.26 15.59
N HIS A 16 -25.50 5.51 14.70
CA HIS A 16 -24.85 4.59 13.77
C HIS A 16 -24.16 5.31 12.59
N GLN A 17 -24.75 6.40 12.07
CA GLN A 17 -24.13 7.19 10.99
C GLN A 17 -22.87 7.92 11.48
N ASP A 18 -22.91 8.56 12.64
CA ASP A 18 -21.78 9.34 13.17
C ASP A 18 -20.58 8.46 13.50
N THR A 19 -20.81 7.24 14.01
CA THR A 19 -19.74 6.28 14.31
C THR A 19 -19.07 5.74 13.03
N SER A 20 -19.82 5.59 11.93
CA SER A 20 -19.25 5.14 10.64
C SER A 20 -18.42 6.24 9.97
N SER A 21 -18.93 7.47 9.96
CA SER A 21 -18.24 8.65 9.41
C SER A 21 -16.97 8.96 10.20
N THR A 22 -17.03 8.91 11.52
CA THR A 22 -15.86 9.12 12.40
C THR A 22 -14.78 8.06 12.17
N ARG A 23 -15.14 6.80 11.91
CA ARG A 23 -14.16 5.74 11.59
C ARG A 23 -13.47 5.97 10.24
N VAL A 24 -14.21 6.33 9.21
CA VAL A 24 -13.65 6.63 7.88
C VAL A 24 -12.76 7.87 7.96
N PHE A 25 -13.18 8.90 8.70
CA PHE A 25 -12.39 10.09 8.95
C PHE A 25 -11.09 9.78 9.71
N GLY A 26 -11.16 8.97 10.77
CA GLY A 26 -9.98 8.51 11.51
C GLY A 26 -9.01 7.72 10.62
N PHE A 27 -9.54 6.83 9.77
CA PHE A 27 -8.74 6.11 8.78
C PHE A 27 -8.08 7.08 7.77
N TRP A 28 -8.77 8.12 7.33
CA TRP A 28 -8.21 9.12 6.42
C TRP A 28 -7.05 9.90 7.07
N ILE A 29 -7.20 10.33 8.33
CA ILE A 29 -6.12 10.96 9.10
C ILE A 29 -4.92 10.02 9.26
N TYR A 30 -5.18 8.72 9.49
CA TYR A 30 -4.14 7.70 9.53
C TYR A 30 -3.37 7.60 8.20
N ILE A 31 -4.05 7.57 7.05
CA ILE A 31 -3.41 7.60 5.73
C ILE A 31 -2.58 8.89 5.53
N MET A 32 -3.03 10.05 6.00
CA MET A 32 -2.23 11.28 5.95
C MET A 32 -0.96 11.22 6.81
N SER A 33 -1.03 10.56 7.97
CA SER A 33 0.15 10.32 8.81
C SER A 33 1.17 9.43 8.09
N ASP A 34 0.71 8.36 7.44
CA ASP A 34 1.57 7.48 6.64
C ASP A 34 2.19 8.24 5.46
N CYS A 35 1.46 9.16 4.81
CA CYS A 35 2.02 10.04 3.79
C CYS A 35 3.18 10.91 4.31
N ILE A 36 3.09 11.42 5.55
CA ILE A 36 4.19 12.20 6.17
C ILE A 36 5.39 11.30 6.45
N LEU A 37 5.16 10.06 6.89
CA LEU A 37 6.22 9.07 7.07
C LEU A 37 6.96 8.80 5.74
N PHE A 38 6.22 8.53 4.66
CA PHE A 38 6.82 8.37 3.33
C PHE A 38 7.54 9.63 2.84
N ALA A 39 7.03 10.83 3.14
CA ALA A 39 7.69 12.08 2.78
C ALA A 39 9.07 12.23 3.47
N ALA A 40 9.19 11.81 4.73
CA ALA A 40 10.47 11.79 5.44
C ALA A 40 11.46 10.78 4.83
N LEU A 41 10.98 9.61 4.40
CA LEU A 41 11.78 8.61 3.69
C LEU A 41 12.27 9.16 2.34
N PHE A 42 11.38 9.77 1.54
CA PHE A 42 11.77 10.42 0.27
C PHE A 42 12.75 11.57 0.47
N ALA A 43 12.59 12.39 1.51
CA ALA A 43 13.54 13.45 1.83
C ALA A 43 14.92 12.88 2.18
N THR A 44 14.96 11.79 2.94
CA THR A 44 16.20 11.07 3.28
C THR A 44 16.86 10.52 2.02
N TYR A 45 16.11 9.84 1.14
CA TYR A 45 16.61 9.34 -0.15
C TYR A 45 17.10 10.48 -1.07
N ALA A 46 16.40 11.62 -1.13
CA ALA A 46 16.84 12.76 -1.93
C ALA A 46 18.18 13.35 -1.46
N VAL A 47 18.41 13.39 -0.14
CA VAL A 47 19.66 13.91 0.45
C VAL A 47 20.81 12.89 0.32
N LEU A 48 20.54 11.61 0.59
CA LEU A 48 21.54 10.53 0.55
C LEU A 48 21.76 9.98 -0.88
N GLY A 49 20.88 10.31 -1.82
CA GLY A 49 20.83 9.79 -3.17
C GLY A 49 22.09 10.00 -4.02
N HIS A 50 22.94 10.97 -3.66
CA HIS A 50 24.20 11.24 -4.35
C HIS A 50 25.45 10.75 -3.59
N ASN A 51 25.26 10.13 -2.41
CA ASN A 51 26.34 9.69 -1.53
C ASN A 51 26.69 8.21 -1.76
N TYR A 52 27.18 7.91 -2.96
CA TYR A 52 27.49 6.54 -3.41
C TYR A 52 28.75 5.94 -2.75
N ALA A 53 29.61 6.75 -2.12
CA ALA A 53 30.84 6.32 -1.43
C ALA A 53 31.75 5.39 -2.27
N GLY A 54 31.78 5.58 -3.60
CA GLY A 54 32.55 4.73 -4.53
C GLY A 54 31.89 3.39 -4.90
N GLY A 55 30.62 3.17 -4.51
CA GLY A 55 29.78 2.06 -4.96
C GLY A 55 29.10 2.32 -6.31
N PRO A 56 28.46 1.29 -6.90
CA PRO A 56 27.79 1.42 -8.20
C PRO A 56 26.63 2.40 -8.16
N THR A 57 26.33 2.98 -9.31
CA THR A 57 25.22 3.91 -9.46
C THR A 57 23.92 3.12 -9.50
N GLY A 58 22.78 3.64 -9.01
CA GLY A 58 21.49 2.94 -9.05
C GLY A 58 21.13 2.38 -10.44
N LYS A 59 21.60 3.02 -11.52
CA LYS A 59 21.39 2.57 -12.91
C LYS A 59 22.10 1.27 -13.29
N GLU A 60 23.10 0.84 -12.51
CA GLU A 60 23.87 -0.39 -12.72
C GLU A 60 23.33 -1.54 -11.86
N ILE A 61 22.50 -1.23 -10.87
CA ILE A 61 22.00 -2.15 -9.84
C ILE A 61 20.51 -2.49 -10.09
N PHE A 62 19.75 -1.57 -10.69
CA PHE A 62 18.32 -1.76 -10.95
C PHE A 62 18.06 -2.42 -12.29
N GLU A 63 17.37 -3.56 -12.27
CA GLU A 63 16.77 -4.15 -13.46
C GLU A 63 15.43 -3.47 -13.75
N LEU A 64 15.42 -2.52 -14.68
CA LEU A 64 14.21 -1.75 -15.01
C LEU A 64 13.03 -2.66 -15.42
N ASP A 65 13.30 -3.79 -16.08
CA ASP A 65 12.26 -4.73 -16.50
C ASP A 65 11.59 -5.43 -15.29
N GLY A 66 12.34 -5.72 -14.22
CA GLY A 66 11.83 -6.28 -12.97
C GLY A 66 10.90 -5.30 -12.25
N ILE A 67 11.37 -4.07 -12.04
CA ILE A 67 10.61 -2.99 -11.41
C ILE A 67 9.33 -2.66 -12.19
N LEU A 68 9.40 -2.70 -13.53
CA LEU A 68 8.23 -2.51 -14.38
C LEU A 68 7.20 -3.64 -14.17
N LEU A 69 7.65 -4.89 -14.11
CA LEU A 69 6.77 -6.03 -13.88
C LEU A 69 6.06 -5.94 -12.52
N GLU A 70 6.79 -5.55 -11.48
CA GLU A 70 6.25 -5.30 -10.15
C GLU A 70 5.21 -4.18 -10.12
N THR A 71 5.50 -3.08 -10.81
CA THR A 71 4.57 -1.96 -10.97
C THR A 71 3.29 -2.41 -11.68
N PHE A 72 3.40 -3.21 -12.75
CA PHE A 72 2.24 -3.78 -13.43
C PHE A 72 1.44 -4.69 -12.48
N CYS A 73 2.11 -5.52 -11.68
CA CYS A 73 1.47 -6.40 -10.70
C CYS A 73 0.62 -5.60 -9.69
N LEU A 74 1.18 -4.52 -9.12
CA LEU A 74 0.46 -3.62 -8.22
C LEU A 74 -0.68 -2.87 -8.92
N LEU A 75 -0.47 -2.41 -10.16
CA LEU A 75 -1.50 -1.74 -10.95
C LEU A 75 -2.69 -2.66 -11.20
N PHE A 76 -2.42 -3.91 -11.61
CA PHE A 76 -3.46 -4.93 -11.77
C PHE A 76 -4.16 -5.23 -10.44
N SER A 77 -3.43 -5.30 -9.32
CA SER A 77 -4.00 -5.50 -7.98
C SER A 77 -4.96 -4.37 -7.58
N SER A 78 -4.63 -3.12 -7.91
CA SER A 78 -5.53 -1.97 -7.71
C SER A 78 -6.83 -2.11 -8.53
N ILE A 79 -6.71 -2.56 -9.78
CA ILE A 79 -7.87 -2.82 -10.65
C ILE A 79 -8.75 -3.95 -10.10
N THR A 80 -8.16 -5.05 -9.62
CA THR A 80 -8.93 -6.17 -9.05
C THR A 80 -9.67 -5.77 -7.77
N TYR A 81 -9.08 -4.91 -6.94
CA TYR A 81 -9.78 -4.30 -5.81
C TYR A 81 -10.95 -3.41 -6.26
N GLY A 82 -10.77 -2.63 -7.34
CA GLY A 82 -11.85 -1.86 -7.97
C GLY A 82 -13.03 -2.75 -8.39
N PHE A 83 -12.77 -3.92 -8.98
CA PHE A 83 -13.83 -4.89 -9.31
C PHE A 83 -14.49 -5.50 -8.08
N ALA A 84 -13.73 -5.73 -6.99
CA ALA A 84 -14.30 -6.17 -5.71
C ALA A 84 -15.32 -5.14 -5.18
N MET A 85 -15.00 -3.84 -5.24
CA MET A 85 -15.91 -2.77 -4.85
C MET A 85 -17.19 -2.74 -5.70
N VAL A 86 -17.09 -2.96 -7.02
CA VAL A 86 -18.27 -3.05 -7.90
C VAL A 86 -19.13 -4.27 -7.55
N ALA A 87 -18.52 -5.43 -7.28
CA ALA A 87 -19.25 -6.63 -6.86
C ALA A 87 -19.94 -6.44 -5.50
N MET A 88 -19.32 -5.69 -4.60
CA MET A 88 -19.89 -5.34 -3.29
C MET A 88 -21.14 -4.46 -3.46
N ASN A 89 -21.10 -3.46 -4.34
CA ASN A 89 -22.26 -2.63 -4.66
C ASN A 89 -23.42 -3.44 -5.29
N LYS A 90 -23.11 -4.54 -5.98
CA LYS A 90 -24.10 -5.47 -6.54
C LYS A 90 -24.61 -6.52 -5.53
N GLY A 91 -24.14 -6.49 -4.28
CA GLY A 91 -24.51 -7.46 -3.24
C GLY A 91 -23.96 -8.87 -3.46
N GLN A 92 -23.00 -9.05 -4.39
CA GLN A 92 -22.49 -10.36 -4.78
C GLN A 92 -21.31 -10.78 -3.91
N ARG A 93 -21.59 -11.19 -2.66
CA ARG A 93 -20.57 -11.54 -1.65
C ARG A 93 -19.53 -12.56 -2.14
N GLN A 94 -19.94 -13.58 -2.89
CA GLN A 94 -19.00 -14.60 -3.40
C GLN A 94 -17.99 -14.01 -4.37
N LEU A 95 -18.42 -13.10 -5.24
CA LEU A 95 -17.54 -12.41 -6.18
C LEU A 95 -16.60 -11.44 -5.45
N VAL A 96 -17.06 -10.74 -4.41
CA VAL A 96 -16.20 -9.91 -3.57
C VAL A 96 -15.04 -10.71 -2.98
N ILE A 97 -15.33 -11.89 -2.42
CA ILE A 97 -14.31 -12.77 -1.81
C ILE A 97 -13.32 -13.25 -2.88
N ILE A 98 -13.80 -13.65 -4.05
CA ILE A 98 -12.94 -14.11 -5.15
C ILE A 98 -12.01 -12.97 -5.61
N TRP A 99 -12.53 -11.76 -5.84
CA TRP A 99 -11.73 -10.62 -6.25
C TRP A 99 -10.72 -10.19 -5.19
N LEU A 100 -11.10 -10.19 -3.90
CA LEU A 100 -10.17 -9.91 -2.81
C LEU A 100 -9.07 -10.97 -2.71
N ALA A 101 -9.38 -12.26 -2.91
CA ALA A 101 -8.38 -13.31 -2.92
C ALA A 101 -7.36 -13.11 -4.06
N ILE A 102 -7.81 -12.72 -5.25
CA ILE A 102 -6.94 -12.39 -6.38
C ILE A 102 -6.04 -11.20 -6.05
N THR A 103 -6.60 -10.12 -5.47
CA THR A 103 -5.83 -8.95 -5.03
C THR A 103 -4.73 -9.33 -4.03
N VAL A 104 -5.04 -10.18 -3.05
CA VAL A 104 -4.06 -10.65 -2.06
C VAL A 104 -2.97 -11.50 -2.72
N VAL A 105 -3.31 -12.39 -3.66
CA VAL A 105 -2.31 -13.20 -4.38
C VAL A 105 -1.39 -12.34 -5.24
N LEU A 106 -1.92 -11.32 -5.92
CA LEU A 106 -1.10 -10.36 -6.68
C LEU A 106 -0.18 -9.55 -5.75
N GLY A 107 -0.71 -9.06 -4.62
CA GLY A 107 0.10 -8.36 -3.61
C GLY A 107 1.21 -9.24 -3.02
N ALA A 108 0.91 -10.50 -2.71
CA ALA A 108 1.90 -11.45 -2.21
C ALA A 108 2.96 -11.78 -3.28
N SER A 109 2.55 -11.85 -4.56
CA SER A 109 3.49 -12.05 -5.67
C SER A 109 4.43 -10.85 -5.83
N PHE A 110 3.91 -9.62 -5.71
CA PHE A 110 4.73 -8.40 -5.68
C PHE A 110 5.76 -8.44 -4.55
N VAL A 111 5.35 -8.73 -3.31
CA VAL A 111 6.28 -8.83 -2.17
C VAL A 111 7.33 -9.93 -2.38
N GLY A 112 6.95 -11.05 -2.99
CA GLY A 112 7.87 -12.14 -3.29
C GLY A 112 8.94 -11.78 -4.34
N LEU A 113 8.58 -10.98 -5.35
CA LEU A 113 9.51 -10.49 -6.38
C LEU A 113 10.50 -9.49 -5.76
N GLU A 114 10.00 -8.49 -5.04
CA GLU A 114 10.82 -7.48 -4.35
C GLU A 114 11.84 -8.11 -3.40
N LEU A 115 11.40 -9.08 -2.58
CA LEU A 115 12.30 -9.80 -1.67
C LEU A 115 13.37 -10.61 -2.42
N ASN A 116 13.04 -11.15 -3.59
CA ASN A 116 14.00 -11.88 -4.41
C ASN A 116 15.05 -10.93 -4.99
N GLU A 117 14.62 -9.79 -5.54
CA GLU A 117 15.51 -8.76 -6.08
C GLU A 117 16.42 -8.22 -4.98
N PHE A 118 15.87 -7.86 -3.82
CA PHE A 118 16.67 -7.43 -2.66
C PHE A 118 17.66 -8.50 -2.18
N SER A 119 17.25 -9.77 -2.15
CA SER A 119 18.16 -10.86 -1.78
C SER A 119 19.28 -11.04 -2.80
N HIS A 120 18.97 -10.87 -4.09
CA HIS A 120 19.96 -10.90 -5.17
C HIS A 120 20.97 -9.76 -5.03
N LEU A 121 20.49 -8.53 -4.79
CA LEU A 121 21.35 -7.35 -4.55
C LEU A 121 22.28 -7.53 -3.35
N ILE A 122 21.77 -8.08 -2.25
CA ILE A 122 22.59 -8.37 -1.07
C ILE A 122 23.63 -9.45 -1.38
N ALA A 123 23.27 -10.47 -2.16
CA ALA A 123 24.17 -11.56 -2.54
C ALA A 123 25.30 -11.10 -3.49
N GLU A 124 25.05 -10.10 -4.36
CA GLU A 124 26.07 -9.46 -5.19
C GLU A 124 27.01 -8.53 -4.39
N GLY A 125 26.76 -8.36 -3.09
CA GLY A 125 27.57 -7.54 -2.19
C GLY A 125 27.13 -6.07 -2.18
N HIS A 126 25.93 -5.77 -2.66
CA HIS A 126 25.25 -4.48 -2.56
C HIS A 126 24.32 -4.47 -1.36
N SER A 127 24.88 -4.63 -0.15
CA SER A 127 24.10 -4.60 1.10
C SER A 127 23.88 -3.17 1.63
N TRP A 128 22.84 -3.01 2.45
CA TRP A 128 22.53 -1.77 3.18
C TRP A 128 23.70 -1.17 3.99
N GLN A 129 24.77 -1.93 4.29
CA GLN A 129 25.93 -1.44 5.04
C GLN A 129 27.03 -0.82 4.16
N LYS A 130 26.94 -0.96 2.82
CA LYS A 130 28.03 -0.54 1.92
C LYS A 130 28.06 0.97 1.63
N SER A 131 26.90 1.63 1.53
CA SER A 131 26.84 3.05 1.22
C SER A 131 25.56 3.70 1.78
N ALA A 132 25.62 5.01 2.00
CA ALA A 132 24.46 5.80 2.43
C ALA A 132 23.33 5.75 1.39
N PHE A 133 23.67 5.66 0.10
CA PHE A 133 22.71 5.44 -0.98
C PHE A 133 21.93 4.13 -0.82
N LEU A 134 22.63 2.99 -0.66
CA LEU A 134 21.99 1.68 -0.46
C LEU A 134 21.18 1.64 0.83
N SER A 135 21.67 2.22 1.93
CA SER A 135 20.92 2.29 3.18
C SER A 135 19.64 3.11 3.10
N SER A 136 19.56 4.08 2.18
CA SER A 136 18.33 4.86 1.95
C SER A 136 17.39 4.23 0.94
N PHE A 137 17.87 3.21 0.22
CA PHE A 137 17.12 2.47 -0.79
C PHE A 137 16.41 1.24 -0.20
N PHE A 138 17.11 0.45 0.63
CA PHE A 138 16.52 -0.63 1.45
C PHE A 138 15.65 -0.07 2.58
#